data_AF-A0A7F8PWY4-F1
#
_entry.id   AF-A0A7F8PWY4-F1
#
_cell.length_a   1.000
_cell.length_b   1.000
_cell.length_c   1.000
_cell.angle_alpha   90.00
_cell.angle_beta   90.00
_cell.angle_gamma   90.00
#
_symmetry.space_group_name_H-M   'P 1'
#
loop_
_entity.id
_entity.type
_entity.pdbx_description
1 polymer ?
#
loop_
_entity_poly.entity_id
_entity_poly.type
_entity_poly.pdbx_seq_one_letter_code
_entity_poly.pdbx_strand_id
1 'polypeptide(L)'
;MEIQKTEEHVKPYLVDAINKFQTVGNCRKALTWKYYAKKILYYLRQQKILNNLKAFLQQPDDYESYLEGAVYIDQYCNPLSDISLKDIQAQIDSIVELVCKTLRGINSRHPSLAFKAGESSMIMEIELQSQVLDAMNYVLYDQLKFKGNRMDYYNALNLYMHQVLIRRTGIPISMSLLYLTIARQLGVPLEPVNFPSHFLLRWCQGAEG
;
A
#
# COMPACT_ATOMS: atom_id res chain seq x y z
N MET A 1 6.29 -35.57 -6.73
CA MET A 1 7.28 -34.54 -6.38
C MET A 1 8.04 -33.99 -7.59
N GLU A 2 8.17 -34.73 -8.71
CA GLU A 2 8.86 -34.24 -9.92
C GLU A 2 8.04 -33.26 -10.79
N ILE A 3 6.71 -33.42 -10.88
CA ILE A 3 5.84 -32.61 -11.76
C ILE A 3 5.84 -31.11 -11.36
N GLN A 4 5.86 -30.80 -10.05
CA GLN A 4 5.88 -29.40 -9.57
C GLN A 4 7.22 -28.71 -9.85
N LYS A 5 8.36 -29.43 -9.82
CA LYS A 5 9.68 -28.87 -10.13
C LYS A 5 9.82 -28.54 -11.62
N THR A 6 9.22 -29.35 -12.50
CA THR A 6 9.23 -29.08 -13.94
C THR A 6 8.36 -27.86 -14.29
N GLU A 7 7.22 -27.68 -13.62
CA GLU A 7 6.35 -26.51 -13.81
C GLU A 7 7.00 -25.18 -13.41
N GLU A 8 7.76 -25.13 -12.31
CA GLU A 8 8.47 -23.91 -11.91
C GLU A 8 9.54 -23.50 -12.92
N HIS A 9 10.20 -24.46 -13.55
CA HIS A 9 11.27 -24.18 -14.50
C HIS A 9 10.77 -23.70 -15.87
N VAL A 10 9.53 -24.05 -16.26
CA VAL A 10 8.92 -23.72 -17.56
C VAL A 10 8.16 -22.38 -17.52
N LYS A 11 7.67 -21.96 -16.35
CA LYS A 11 6.91 -20.70 -16.17
C LYS A 11 7.62 -19.44 -16.70
N PRO A 12 8.93 -19.21 -16.48
CA PRO A 12 9.63 -18.04 -17.01
C PRO A 12 9.65 -17.99 -18.55
N TYR A 13 9.93 -19.13 -19.20
CA TYR A 13 9.96 -19.23 -20.65
C TYR A 13 8.60 -19.01 -21.30
N LEU A 14 7.52 -19.48 -20.64
CA LEU A 14 6.14 -19.20 -21.07
C LEU A 14 5.81 -17.71 -20.95
N VAL A 15 6.20 -17.05 -19.85
CA VAL A 15 5.99 -15.61 -19.66
C VAL A 15 6.74 -14.81 -20.73
N ASP A 16 8.00 -15.16 -21.02
CA ASP A 16 8.79 -14.48 -22.04
C ASP A 16 8.25 -14.68 -23.46
N ALA A 17 7.83 -15.90 -23.79
CA ALA A 17 7.16 -16.19 -25.06
C ALA A 17 5.87 -15.37 -25.20
N ILE A 18 5.07 -15.30 -24.14
CA ILE A 18 3.82 -14.52 -24.09
C ILE A 18 4.09 -13.02 -24.26
N ASN A 19 5.13 -12.48 -23.61
CA ASN A 19 5.53 -11.07 -23.76
C ASN A 19 5.94 -10.75 -25.21
N LYS A 20 6.66 -11.66 -25.88
CA LYS A 20 7.01 -11.51 -27.30
C LYS A 20 5.78 -11.49 -28.21
N PHE A 21 4.70 -12.21 -27.89
CA PHE A 21 3.46 -12.16 -28.68
C PHE A 21 2.70 -10.84 -28.53
N GLN A 22 2.88 -10.10 -27.43
CA GLN A 22 2.22 -8.80 -27.24
C GLN A 22 2.76 -7.72 -28.18
N THR A 23 4.01 -7.85 -28.65
CA THR A 23 4.68 -6.87 -29.53
C THR A 23 4.45 -7.10 -31.04
N VAL A 24 3.83 -8.21 -31.45
CA VAL A 24 3.59 -8.55 -32.87
C VAL A 24 2.50 -7.66 -33.50
N GLY A 25 2.61 -7.28 -34.78
CA GLY A 25 1.74 -6.30 -35.47
C GLY A 25 0.22 -6.60 -35.58
N ASN A 26 -0.53 -5.63 -36.12
CA ASN A 26 -1.98 -5.43 -35.94
C ASN A 26 -2.93 -6.25 -36.84
N CYS A 27 -2.58 -7.49 -37.20
CA CYS A 27 -3.46 -8.37 -37.99
C CYS A 27 -4.57 -8.99 -37.13
N ARG A 28 -5.77 -9.24 -37.67
CA ARG A 28 -6.94 -9.77 -36.91
C ARG A 28 -6.64 -11.06 -36.13
N LYS A 29 -5.88 -11.99 -36.72
CA LYS A 29 -5.40 -13.21 -36.03
C LYS A 29 -4.45 -12.86 -34.86
N ALA A 30 -3.56 -11.88 -35.03
CA ALA A 30 -2.64 -11.43 -34.00
C ALA A 30 -3.36 -10.79 -32.80
N LEU A 31 -4.51 -10.14 -32.99
CA LEU A 31 -5.32 -9.61 -31.89
C LEU A 31 -5.90 -10.73 -30.99
N THR A 32 -6.36 -11.83 -31.59
CA THR A 32 -6.83 -13.00 -30.84
C THR A 32 -5.69 -13.64 -30.03
N TRP A 33 -4.52 -13.83 -30.64
CA TRP A 33 -3.34 -14.35 -29.95
C TRP A 33 -2.88 -13.42 -28.82
N LYS A 34 -2.85 -12.11 -29.04
CA LYS A 34 -2.55 -11.12 -28.00
C LYS A 34 -3.52 -11.18 -26.83
N TYR A 35 -4.80 -11.34 -27.10
CA TYR A 35 -5.82 -11.46 -26.06
C TYR A 35 -5.58 -12.71 -25.18
N TYR A 36 -5.39 -13.88 -25.79
CA TYR A 36 -5.12 -15.10 -25.04
C TYR A 36 -3.78 -15.05 -24.30
N ALA A 37 -2.74 -14.54 -24.95
CA ALA A 37 -1.43 -14.29 -24.33
C ALA A 37 -1.58 -13.42 -23.07
N LYS A 38 -2.33 -12.31 -23.15
CA LYS A 38 -2.62 -11.44 -22.01
C LYS A 38 -3.40 -12.17 -20.91
N LYS A 39 -4.40 -12.98 -21.26
CA LYS A 39 -5.21 -13.76 -20.31
C LYS A 39 -4.38 -14.82 -19.57
N ILE A 40 -3.49 -15.52 -20.27
CA ILE A 40 -2.58 -16.49 -19.67
C ILE A 40 -1.58 -15.78 -18.75
N LEU A 41 -0.96 -14.68 -19.21
CA LEU A 41 -0.05 -13.90 -18.37
C LEU A 41 -0.71 -13.40 -17.09
N TYR A 42 -1.94 -12.88 -17.22
CA TYR A 42 -2.75 -12.43 -16.10
C TYR A 42 -2.89 -13.55 -15.07
N TYR A 43 -3.34 -14.74 -15.49
CA TYR A 43 -3.53 -15.89 -14.61
C TYR A 43 -2.21 -16.33 -13.95
N LEU A 44 -1.13 -16.44 -14.72
CA LEU A 44 0.17 -16.87 -14.20
C LEU A 44 0.70 -15.90 -13.13
N ARG A 45 0.61 -14.60 -13.37
CA ARG A 45 1.02 -13.58 -12.40
C ARG A 45 0.11 -13.59 -11.17
N GLN A 46 -1.21 -13.67 -11.36
CA GLN A 46 -2.17 -13.73 -10.27
C GLN A 46 -1.93 -14.95 -9.36
N GLN A 47 -1.64 -16.12 -9.91
CA GLN A 47 -1.29 -17.32 -9.15
C GLN A 47 0.00 -17.15 -8.33
N LYS A 48 1.03 -16.54 -8.93
CA LYS A 48 2.27 -16.22 -8.21
C LYS A 48 2.00 -15.28 -7.04
N ILE A 49 1.25 -14.20 -7.27
CA ILE A 49 0.91 -13.22 -6.24
C ILE A 49 0.05 -13.87 -5.14
N LEU A 50 -0.90 -14.73 -5.49
CA LEU A 50 -1.72 -15.45 -4.51
C LEU A 50 -0.87 -16.34 -3.60
N ASN A 51 0.15 -17.00 -4.12
CA ASN A 51 1.07 -17.80 -3.31
C ASN A 51 1.90 -16.92 -2.37
N ASN A 52 2.38 -15.77 -2.84
CA ASN A 52 3.10 -14.81 -2.00
C ASN A 52 2.19 -14.24 -0.91
N LEU A 53 0.96 -13.86 -1.25
CA LEU A 53 -0.04 -13.37 -0.29
C LEU A 53 -0.38 -14.44 0.75
N LYS A 54 -0.55 -15.71 0.36
CA LYS A 54 -0.75 -16.81 1.31
C LYS A 54 0.44 -16.93 2.26
N ALA A 55 1.67 -16.89 1.75
CA ALA A 55 2.87 -16.95 2.58
C ALA A 55 2.95 -15.77 3.56
N PHE A 56 2.63 -14.56 3.10
CA PHE A 56 2.52 -13.36 3.93
C PHE A 56 1.48 -13.53 5.05
N LEU A 57 0.29 -14.04 4.74
CA LEU A 57 -0.77 -14.30 5.73
C LEU A 57 -0.47 -15.43 6.72
N GLN A 58 0.60 -16.22 6.53
CA GLN A 58 1.05 -17.22 7.49
C GLN A 58 2.14 -16.69 8.43
N GLN A 59 2.60 -15.46 8.24
CA GLN A 59 3.54 -14.82 9.16
C GLN A 59 2.85 -14.53 10.52
N PRO A 60 3.61 -14.49 11.63
CA PRO A 60 3.05 -14.14 12.94
C PRO A 60 2.38 -12.77 12.93
N ASP A 61 1.38 -12.57 13.80
CA ASP A 61 0.62 -11.31 13.90
C ASP A 61 1.49 -10.08 14.25
N ASP A 62 2.68 -10.31 14.83
CA ASP A 62 3.70 -9.28 15.09
C ASP A 62 4.34 -8.72 13.80
N TYR A 63 4.04 -9.29 12.63
CA TYR A 63 4.53 -8.84 11.32
C TYR A 63 3.69 -7.67 10.78
N GLU A 64 4.02 -6.45 11.23
CA GLU A 64 3.17 -5.26 11.15
C GLU A 64 3.06 -4.53 9.78
N SER A 65 3.43 -5.12 8.65
CA SER A 65 3.39 -4.38 7.38
C SER A 65 2.00 -4.42 6.71
N TYR A 66 1.03 -3.69 7.27
CA TYR A 66 -0.29 -3.49 6.65
C TYR A 66 -0.18 -2.97 5.21
N LEU A 67 0.84 -2.14 4.95
CA LEU A 67 1.13 -1.63 3.62
C LEU A 67 1.48 -2.77 2.65
N GLU A 68 2.37 -3.69 3.05
CA GLU A 68 2.75 -4.84 2.22
C GLU A 68 1.53 -5.70 1.88
N GLY A 69 0.67 -5.97 2.87
CA GLY A 69 -0.60 -6.68 2.64
C GLY A 69 -1.49 -5.99 1.60
N ALA A 70 -1.63 -4.67 1.69
CA ALA A 70 -2.39 -3.90 0.70
C ALA A 70 -1.73 -3.93 -0.69
N VAL A 71 -0.40 -3.89 -0.78
CA VAL A 71 0.32 -4.01 -2.06
C VAL A 71 0.10 -5.38 -2.70
N TYR A 72 0.06 -6.46 -1.92
CA TYR A 72 -0.30 -7.77 -2.46
C TYR A 72 -1.72 -7.80 -3.02
N ILE A 73 -2.68 -7.14 -2.36
CA ILE A 73 -4.06 -7.02 -2.85
C ILE A 73 -4.08 -6.22 -4.17
N ASP A 74 -3.39 -5.08 -4.21
CA ASP A 74 -3.24 -4.25 -5.42
C ASP A 74 -2.72 -5.06 -6.60
N GLN A 75 -1.62 -5.80 -6.38
CA GLN A 75 -1.00 -6.67 -7.38
C GLN A 75 -1.95 -7.80 -7.79
N TYR A 76 -2.64 -8.43 -6.85
CA TYR A 76 -3.54 -9.55 -7.14
C TYR A 76 -4.73 -9.14 -7.99
N CYS A 77 -5.29 -7.96 -7.71
CA CYS A 77 -6.38 -7.38 -8.49
C CYS A 77 -5.92 -6.80 -9.83
N ASN A 78 -4.66 -6.38 -9.92
CA ASN A 78 -4.08 -5.73 -11.11
C ASN A 78 -2.75 -6.39 -11.52
N PRO A 79 -2.72 -7.71 -11.83
CA PRO A 79 -1.47 -8.48 -11.97
C PRO A 79 -0.64 -8.08 -13.19
N LEU A 80 -1.24 -7.36 -14.14
CA LEU A 80 -0.52 -6.85 -15.31
C LEU A 80 0.07 -5.45 -15.09
N SER A 81 -0.35 -4.75 -14.03
CA SER A 81 0.20 -3.46 -13.66
C SER A 81 1.57 -3.62 -13.00
N ASP A 82 2.44 -2.65 -13.20
CA ASP A 82 3.73 -2.57 -12.53
C ASP A 82 3.53 -1.89 -11.18
N ILE A 83 3.32 -2.69 -10.14
CA ILE A 83 3.02 -2.23 -8.78
C ILE A 83 4.12 -2.76 -7.87
N SER A 84 4.89 -1.85 -7.28
CA SER A 84 6.06 -2.15 -6.47
C SER A 84 5.87 -1.60 -5.05
N LEU A 85 6.07 -2.45 -4.05
CA LEU A 85 6.06 -2.02 -2.64
C LEU A 85 7.08 -0.90 -2.40
N LYS A 86 8.26 -1.01 -3.02
CA LYS A 86 9.33 -0.02 -2.90
C LYS A 86 8.90 1.36 -3.42
N ASP A 87 8.18 1.40 -4.55
CA ASP A 87 7.77 2.67 -5.15
C ASP A 87 6.62 3.32 -4.38
N ILE A 88 5.73 2.50 -3.82
CA ILE A 88 4.65 2.97 -2.93
C ILE A 88 5.25 3.48 -1.61
N GLN A 89 6.22 2.76 -1.04
CA GLN A 89 6.92 3.17 0.16
C GLN A 89 7.67 4.50 -0.06
N ALA A 90 8.38 4.66 -1.16
CA ALA A 90 9.08 5.91 -1.48
C ALA A 90 8.13 7.12 -1.62
N GLN A 91 6.93 6.91 -2.16
CA GLN A 91 5.90 7.96 -2.20
C GLN A 91 5.41 8.32 -0.79
N ILE A 92 5.23 7.34 0.09
CA ILE A 92 4.84 7.58 1.50
C ILE A 92 5.98 8.29 2.25
N ASP A 93 7.22 7.87 2.06
CA ASP A 93 8.40 8.50 2.67
C ASP A 93 8.52 9.96 2.24
N SER A 94 8.20 10.28 0.98
CA SER A 94 8.13 11.67 0.50
C SER A 94 7.05 12.50 1.22
N ILE A 95 5.91 11.88 1.59
CA ILE A 95 4.89 12.53 2.41
C ILE A 95 5.39 12.74 3.84
N VAL A 96 6.08 11.74 4.41
CA VAL A 96 6.67 11.81 5.75
C VAL A 96 7.70 12.93 5.82
N GLU A 97 8.53 13.12 4.79
CA GLU A 97 9.45 14.25 4.70
C GLU A 97 8.72 15.61 4.75
N LEU A 98 7.56 15.73 4.10
CA LEU A 98 6.73 16.94 4.17
C LEU A 98 6.12 17.14 5.56
N VAL A 99 5.69 16.07 6.23
CA VAL A 99 5.22 16.12 7.62
C VAL A 99 6.34 16.55 8.55
N CYS A 100 7.52 15.95 8.44
CA CYS A 100 8.72 16.35 9.21
C CYS A 100 9.10 17.81 8.96
N LYS A 101 9.02 18.30 7.72
CA LYS A 101 9.26 19.71 7.40
C LYS A 101 8.25 20.64 8.08
N THR A 102 6.97 20.27 8.06
CA THR A 102 5.90 21.01 8.75
C THR A 102 6.13 21.00 10.27
N LEU A 103 6.42 19.83 10.83
CA LEU A 103 6.67 19.64 12.25
C LEU A 103 7.89 20.41 12.74
N ARG A 104 8.97 20.52 11.95
CA ARG A 104 10.13 21.38 12.28
C ARG A 104 9.74 22.85 12.46
N GLY A 105 8.72 23.33 11.75
CA GLY A 105 8.20 24.69 11.91
C GLY A 105 7.44 24.89 13.22
N ILE A 106 6.84 23.83 13.77
CA ILE A 106 6.09 23.83 15.03
C ILE A 106 7.06 23.60 16.21
N ASN A 107 7.88 22.57 16.11
CA ASN A 107 8.83 22.13 17.13
C ASN A 107 10.11 21.60 16.46
N SER A 108 11.14 22.43 16.40
CA SER A 108 12.40 22.11 15.71
C SER A 108 13.21 20.97 16.35
N ARG A 109 12.91 20.62 17.61
CA ARG A 109 13.59 19.55 18.37
C ARG A 109 12.66 18.37 18.66
N HIS A 110 11.60 18.22 17.88
CA HIS A 110 10.63 17.14 18.08
C HIS A 110 11.27 15.75 17.92
N PRO A 111 11.01 14.78 18.81
CA PRO A 111 11.67 13.46 18.78
C PRO A 111 11.42 12.69 17.47
N SER A 112 10.23 12.79 16.87
CA SER A 112 9.93 12.14 15.59
C SER A 112 10.86 12.50 14.44
N LEU A 113 11.55 13.65 14.52
CA LEU A 113 12.49 14.07 13.49
C LEU A 113 13.78 13.23 13.47
N ALA A 114 14.05 12.49 14.54
CA ALA A 114 15.21 11.62 14.69
C ALA A 114 14.91 10.15 14.35
N PHE A 115 13.64 9.77 14.22
CA PHE A 115 13.26 8.38 13.92
C PHE A 115 13.69 8.01 12.50
N LYS A 116 14.25 6.80 12.36
CA LYS A 116 14.59 6.24 11.06
C LYS A 116 13.48 5.29 10.61
N ALA A 117 13.27 5.25 9.29
CA ALA A 117 12.37 4.29 8.67
C ALA A 117 12.76 2.86 9.10
N GLY A 118 11.82 2.14 9.71
CA GLY A 118 12.01 0.77 10.19
C GLY A 118 12.39 0.61 11.66
N GLU A 119 12.63 1.71 12.41
CA GLU A 119 12.82 1.64 13.86
C GLU A 119 11.46 1.74 14.58
N SER A 120 11.17 0.80 15.49
CA SER A 120 9.96 0.84 16.32
C SER A 120 10.17 1.79 17.51
N SER A 121 10.29 3.08 17.20
CA SER A 121 10.38 4.15 18.20
C SER A 121 9.00 4.76 18.40
N MET A 122 8.58 4.90 19.65
CA MET A 122 7.29 5.48 20.01
C MET A 122 7.49 6.75 20.84
N ILE A 123 6.65 7.74 20.61
CA ILE A 123 6.54 8.91 21.46
C ILE A 123 5.66 8.53 22.65
N MET A 124 6.07 8.84 23.87
CA MET A 124 5.24 8.60 25.06
C MET A 124 4.30 9.77 25.38
N GLU A 125 4.75 11.01 25.14
CA GLU A 125 4.01 12.22 25.49
C GLU A 125 2.87 12.50 24.50
N ILE A 126 1.66 12.65 25.02
CA ILE A 126 0.43 12.84 24.24
C ILE A 126 0.47 14.17 23.49
N GLU A 127 1.00 15.23 24.10
CA GLU A 127 1.13 16.54 23.46
C GLU A 127 2.06 16.49 22.24
N LEU A 128 3.13 15.70 22.30
CA LEU A 128 4.04 15.51 21.17
C LEU A 128 3.40 14.66 20.07
N GLN A 129 2.68 13.60 20.44
CA GLN A 129 1.87 12.84 19.47
C GLN A 129 0.83 13.74 18.77
N SER A 130 0.16 14.63 19.52
CA SER A 130 -0.79 15.60 18.97
C SER A 130 -0.13 16.50 17.92
N GLN A 131 1.06 17.03 18.18
CA GLN A 131 1.80 17.86 17.22
C GLN A 131 2.07 17.13 15.91
N VAL A 132 2.39 15.84 15.97
CA VAL A 132 2.58 15.00 14.78
C VAL A 132 1.26 14.83 14.03
N LEU A 133 0.17 14.50 14.73
CA LEU A 133 -1.15 14.33 14.12
C LEU A 133 -1.65 15.61 13.45
N ASP A 134 -1.43 16.77 14.07
CA ASP A 134 -1.78 18.08 13.50
C ASP A 134 -0.96 18.36 12.23
N ALA A 135 0.35 18.09 12.26
CA ALA A 135 1.21 18.22 11.08
C ALA A 135 0.80 17.26 9.95
N MET A 136 0.44 16.02 10.28
CA MET A 136 -0.07 15.03 9.33
C MET A 136 -1.39 15.49 8.69
N ASN A 137 -2.34 15.96 9.50
CA ASN A 137 -3.63 16.45 9.03
C ASN A 137 -3.45 17.62 8.06
N TYR A 138 -2.61 18.59 8.42
CA TYR A 138 -2.29 19.71 7.57
C TYR A 138 -1.64 19.27 6.25
N VAL A 139 -0.65 18.37 6.28
CA VAL A 139 0.00 17.90 5.04
C VAL A 139 -0.94 17.10 4.17
N LEU A 140 -1.65 16.11 4.72
CA LEU A 140 -2.51 15.22 3.94
C LEU A 140 -3.72 15.97 3.39
N TYR A 141 -4.45 16.69 4.23
CA TYR A 141 -5.76 17.23 3.88
C TYR A 141 -5.69 18.67 3.39
N ASP A 142 -4.82 19.51 3.95
CA ASP A 142 -4.72 20.91 3.53
C ASP A 142 -3.68 21.15 2.44
N GLN A 143 -2.49 20.55 2.49
CA GLN A 143 -1.47 20.75 1.45
C GLN A 143 -1.70 19.82 0.26
N LEU A 144 -1.78 18.52 0.50
CA LEU A 144 -1.85 17.51 -0.56
C LEU A 144 -3.28 17.27 -1.06
N LYS A 145 -4.30 17.72 -0.32
CA LYS A 145 -5.73 17.63 -0.68
C LYS A 145 -6.23 16.19 -0.83
N PHE A 146 -5.70 15.27 -0.01
CA PHE A 146 -6.29 13.94 0.10
C PHE A 146 -7.75 14.04 0.54
N LYS A 147 -8.62 13.19 -0.02
CA LYS A 147 -10.05 13.18 0.32
C LYS A 147 -10.72 11.84 0.10
N GLY A 148 -11.85 11.64 0.77
CA GLY A 148 -12.73 10.51 0.52
C GLY A 148 -13.54 10.68 -0.78
N ASN A 149 -13.72 9.60 -1.54
CA ASN A 149 -14.56 9.58 -2.73
C ASN A 149 -16.03 9.28 -2.38
N ARG A 150 -16.79 10.29 -2.00
CA ARG A 150 -18.22 10.10 -1.66
C ARG A 150 -19.11 9.89 -2.88
N MET A 151 -18.71 10.44 -4.03
CA MET A 151 -19.51 10.40 -5.27
C MET A 151 -19.42 9.05 -5.96
N ASP A 152 -18.29 8.37 -5.84
CA ASP A 152 -18.04 7.08 -6.46
C ASP A 152 -17.33 6.15 -5.48
N TYR A 153 -18.01 5.90 -4.35
CA TYR A 153 -17.46 5.17 -3.20
C TYR A 153 -16.99 3.76 -3.55
N TYR A 154 -17.79 3.03 -4.34
CA TYR A 154 -17.54 1.63 -4.69
C TYR A 154 -16.53 1.43 -5.83
N ASN A 155 -15.90 2.51 -6.32
CA ASN A 155 -14.83 2.37 -7.29
C ASN A 155 -13.63 1.65 -6.67
N ALA A 156 -13.24 0.53 -7.28
CA ALA A 156 -12.11 -0.28 -6.81
C ALA A 156 -10.79 0.51 -6.77
N LEU A 157 -10.62 1.55 -7.60
CA LEU A 157 -9.44 2.43 -7.57
C LEU A 157 -9.32 3.22 -6.26
N ASN A 158 -10.38 3.32 -5.45
CA ASN A 158 -10.30 3.95 -4.14
C ASN A 158 -9.73 3.01 -3.07
N LEU A 159 -9.64 1.71 -3.34
CA LEU A 159 -9.05 0.71 -2.45
C LEU A 159 -7.55 0.54 -2.70
N TYR A 160 -7.13 0.66 -3.96
CA TYR A 160 -5.76 0.35 -4.33
C TYR A 160 -4.78 1.45 -3.92
N MET A 161 -3.80 1.13 -3.07
CA MET A 161 -2.87 2.11 -2.51
C MET A 161 -2.09 2.88 -3.57
N HIS A 162 -1.65 2.22 -4.65
CA HIS A 162 -0.98 2.92 -5.74
C HIS A 162 -1.89 3.96 -6.42
N GLN A 163 -3.19 3.70 -6.52
CA GLN A 163 -4.16 4.64 -7.09
C GLN A 163 -4.55 5.73 -6.10
N VAL A 164 -4.67 5.40 -4.82
CA VAL A 164 -5.00 6.36 -3.76
C VAL A 164 -3.91 7.42 -3.65
N LEU A 165 -2.63 7.05 -3.73
CA LEU A 165 -1.52 8.01 -3.72
C LEU A 165 -1.51 8.92 -4.96
N ILE A 166 -1.74 8.37 -6.16
CA ILE A 166 -1.78 9.14 -7.41
C ILE A 166 -2.98 10.09 -7.45
N ARG A 167 -4.18 9.57 -7.16
CA ARG A 167 -5.45 10.31 -7.26
C ARG A 167 -5.75 11.16 -6.03
N ARG A 168 -4.98 10.94 -4.96
CA ARG A 168 -5.21 11.52 -3.61
C ARG A 168 -6.65 11.34 -3.14
N THR A 169 -7.24 10.22 -3.52
CA THR A 169 -8.67 9.96 -3.37
C THR A 169 -8.87 8.50 -3.01
N GLY A 170 -9.52 8.23 -1.87
CA GLY A 170 -9.72 6.89 -1.33
C GLY A 170 -11.06 6.69 -0.63
N ILE A 171 -11.19 5.60 0.11
CA ILE A 171 -12.31 5.32 1.04
C ILE A 171 -11.75 5.15 2.46
N PRO A 172 -12.57 5.05 3.52
CA PRO A 172 -12.08 5.02 4.89
C PRO A 172 -10.92 4.05 5.14
N ILE A 173 -11.02 2.78 4.70
CA ILE A 173 -9.98 1.78 4.95
C ILE A 173 -8.62 2.14 4.31
N SER A 174 -8.60 2.59 3.05
CA SER A 174 -7.35 2.93 2.36
C SER A 174 -6.74 4.24 2.87
N MET A 175 -7.58 5.21 3.21
CA MET A 175 -7.14 6.46 3.84
C MET A 175 -6.57 6.21 5.24
N SER A 176 -7.21 5.36 6.03
CA SER A 176 -6.71 4.95 7.34
C SER A 176 -5.40 4.18 7.22
N LEU A 177 -5.24 3.31 6.22
CA LEU A 177 -3.98 2.61 6.00
C LEU A 177 -2.82 3.58 5.71
N LEU A 178 -3.03 4.57 4.85
CA LEU A 178 -2.07 5.63 4.58
C LEU A 178 -1.71 6.40 5.85
N TYR A 179 -2.73 6.82 6.59
CA TYR A 179 -2.57 7.60 7.82
C TYR A 179 -1.80 6.80 8.89
N LEU A 180 -2.18 5.54 9.11
CA LEU A 180 -1.55 4.62 10.05
C LEU A 180 -0.07 4.39 9.69
N THR A 181 0.23 4.21 8.41
CA THR A 181 1.61 3.95 7.94
C THR A 181 2.51 5.16 8.22
N ILE A 182 2.02 6.38 7.95
CA ILE A 182 2.76 7.63 8.23
C ILE A 182 2.90 7.85 9.75
N ALA A 183 1.82 7.66 10.52
CA ALA A 183 1.83 7.82 11.97
C ALA A 183 2.87 6.92 12.63
N ARG A 184 2.91 5.64 12.23
CA ARG A 184 3.87 4.67 12.75
C ARG A 184 5.32 5.08 12.47
N GLN A 185 5.63 5.58 11.27
CA GLN A 185 6.97 6.08 10.96
C GLN A 185 7.39 7.30 11.78
N LEU A 186 6.41 8.08 12.24
CA LEU A 186 6.64 9.25 13.10
C LEU A 186 6.48 8.92 14.60
N GLY A 187 6.31 7.64 14.93
CA GLY A 187 6.21 7.09 16.29
C GLY A 187 4.94 7.44 17.04
N VAL A 188 3.84 7.69 16.32
CA VAL A 188 2.50 7.83 16.93
C VAL A 188 1.79 6.47 16.84
N PRO A 189 1.51 5.82 17.97
CA PRO A 189 0.77 4.56 17.97
C PRO A 189 -0.71 4.82 17.67
N LEU A 190 -1.21 4.21 16.60
CA LEU A 190 -2.63 4.21 16.24
C LEU A 190 -3.08 2.76 16.06
N GLU A 191 -4.24 2.44 16.60
CA GLU A 191 -4.79 1.10 16.52
C GLU A 191 -5.89 1.02 15.46
N PRO A 192 -5.82 0.07 14.52
CA PRO A 192 -6.90 -0.19 13.59
C PRO A 192 -8.08 -0.85 14.31
N VAL A 193 -9.27 -0.26 14.20
CA VAL A 193 -10.51 -0.78 14.78
C VAL A 193 -11.52 -1.07 13.68
N ASN A 194 -11.98 -2.32 13.64
CA ASN A 194 -13.04 -2.73 12.74
C ASN A 194 -14.41 -2.51 13.38
N PHE A 195 -15.24 -1.68 12.76
CA PHE A 195 -16.64 -1.45 13.11
C PHE A 195 -17.54 -1.94 11.96
N PRO A 196 -18.78 -2.36 12.23
CA PRO A 196 -19.70 -2.71 11.16
C PRO A 196 -19.80 -1.59 10.12
N SER A 197 -19.43 -1.89 8.87
CA SER A 197 -19.38 -0.95 7.74
C SER A 197 -18.37 0.21 7.85
N HIS A 198 -17.53 0.25 8.88
CA HIS A 198 -16.57 1.34 9.11
C HIS A 198 -15.21 0.83 9.59
N PHE A 199 -14.14 1.41 9.07
CA PHE A 199 -12.79 1.20 9.57
C PHE A 199 -12.31 2.49 10.22
N LEU A 200 -11.83 2.41 11.45
CA LEU A 200 -11.43 3.55 12.26
C LEU A 200 -10.00 3.36 12.75
N LEU A 201 -9.33 4.48 13.05
CA LEU A 201 -8.08 4.47 13.79
C LEU A 201 -8.35 5.04 15.18
N ARG A 202 -7.97 4.29 16.21
CA ARG A 202 -8.04 4.72 17.60
C ARG A 202 -6.68 5.29 18.00
N TRP A 203 -6.69 6.50 18.55
CA TRP A 203 -5.54 7.09 19.21
C TRP A 203 -5.71 6.95 20.72
N CYS A 204 -4.93 6.05 21.33
CA CYS A 204 -5.03 5.74 22.76
C CYS A 204 -4.24 6.76 23.59
N GLN A 205 -4.93 7.63 24.33
CA GLN A 205 -4.35 8.73 25.12
C GLN A 205 -4.16 8.41 26.62
N GLY A 206 -4.01 7.13 27.00
CA GLY A 206 -3.85 6.73 28.41
C GLY A 206 -4.65 5.49 28.78
N ALA A 207 -4.29 4.87 29.92
CA ALA A 207 -4.50 3.48 30.33
C ALA A 207 -5.73 2.77 29.77
N GLU A 208 -5.49 1.58 29.21
CA GLU A 208 -6.49 0.56 28.89
C GLU A 208 -7.55 0.51 30.01
N GLY A 209 -8.79 0.81 29.63
CA GLY A 209 -9.96 0.60 30.48
C GLY A 209 -10.49 -0.82 30.35
#